data_AF-A0A4Y2G4R9-F1
#
_entry.id   AF-A0A4Y2G4R9-F1
#
_cell.length_a   1.000
_cell.length_b   1.000
_cell.length_c   1.000
_cell.angle_alpha   90.00
_cell.angle_beta   90.00
_cell.angle_gamma   90.00
#
_symmetry.space_group_name_H-M   'P 1'
#
loop_
_entity.id
_entity.type
_entity.pdbx_description
1 polymer ?
#
loop_
_entity_poly.entity_id
_entity_poly.type
_entity_poly.pdbx_seq_one_letter_code
_entity_poly.pdbx_strand_id
1 'polypeptide(L)'
;MNLSLIDVCYEQIEDQYWFGLFGDFRLIIDRSTGCFNATKLCREGGKKISNWLQNKESKKLIDYYGKKSDPFHSSCHMIEVKKGNKNENFNKVISGTYLPKELILSLALWISHDFYDKVYKIIESYFVNEFIAKYKNDNSELNNKLKEIRIEMEHLRLEKEKYQDLEEDIVPKTLNANKHHIFALVNLNPPSMAYPYLAIRCQKLNYQNSLNRLKQKHPNLEIKFELKYDPNSINLFNRIKEQLKNINTLYNRIHLFDNYSEELFINDIKRIAKSKIARQ
;
A
#
# COMPACT_ATOMS: atom_id res chain seq x y z
N MET A 1 9.79 -16.22 -18.08
CA MET A 1 9.11 -17.13 -19.03
C MET A 1 10.21 -17.64 -19.96
N ASN A 2 10.39 -18.95 -20.13
CA ASN A 2 11.41 -19.46 -21.06
C ASN A 2 10.88 -19.32 -22.49
N LEU A 3 11.37 -18.35 -23.26
CA LEU A 3 10.95 -18.17 -24.65
C LEU A 3 11.49 -19.30 -25.54
N SER A 4 10.58 -19.86 -26.34
CA SER A 4 10.86 -20.91 -27.30
C SER A 4 10.49 -20.45 -28.72
N LEU A 5 11.18 -20.99 -29.73
CA LEU A 5 10.73 -20.82 -31.13
C LEU A 5 9.32 -21.41 -31.36
N ILE A 6 8.87 -22.30 -30.48
CA ILE A 6 7.51 -22.85 -30.53
C ILE A 6 6.45 -21.76 -30.34
N ASP A 7 6.76 -20.69 -29.60
CA ASP A 7 5.80 -19.64 -29.25
C ASP A 7 5.46 -18.74 -30.45
N VAL A 8 6.24 -18.81 -31.54
CA VAL A 8 6.00 -18.03 -32.76
C VAL A 8 5.30 -18.83 -33.87
N CYS A 9 4.95 -20.10 -33.62
CA CYS A 9 4.21 -20.95 -34.56
C CYS A 9 2.76 -20.46 -34.70
N TYR A 10 2.26 -20.33 -35.93
CA TYR A 10 0.91 -19.81 -36.21
C TYR A 10 0.06 -20.70 -37.14
N GLU A 11 0.67 -21.53 -37.99
CA GLU A 11 -0.05 -22.37 -38.96
C GLU A 11 0.59 -23.77 -39.06
N GLN A 12 -0.22 -24.83 -38.93
CA GLN A 12 0.27 -26.21 -39.01
C GLN A 12 0.47 -26.64 -40.47
N ILE A 13 1.59 -27.30 -40.76
CA ILE A 13 1.87 -27.85 -42.08
C ILE A 13 1.43 -29.32 -42.13
N GLU A 14 2.05 -30.15 -41.29
CA GLU A 14 1.79 -31.59 -41.18
C GLU A 14 2.41 -32.08 -39.86
N ASP A 15 1.71 -32.96 -39.12
CA ASP A 15 2.20 -33.55 -37.87
C ASP A 15 2.77 -32.49 -36.90
N GLN A 16 4.02 -32.65 -36.45
CA GLN A 16 4.73 -31.71 -35.58
C GLN A 16 5.32 -30.49 -36.30
N TYR A 17 5.18 -30.33 -37.62
CA TYR A 17 5.79 -29.24 -38.37
C TYR A 17 4.83 -28.06 -38.58
N TRP A 18 5.31 -26.87 -38.26
CA TRP A 18 4.53 -25.63 -38.25
C TRP A 18 5.27 -24.51 -38.96
N PHE A 19 4.54 -23.57 -39.55
CA PHE A 19 5.06 -22.25 -39.88
C PHE A 19 5.11 -21.39 -38.62
N GLY A 20 6.24 -20.71 -38.43
CA GLY A 20 6.41 -19.65 -37.44
C GLY A 20 6.81 -18.34 -38.10
N LEU A 21 6.34 -17.24 -37.55
CA LEU A 21 6.67 -15.90 -38.06
C LEU A 21 7.91 -15.38 -37.32
N PHE A 22 8.95 -15.02 -38.07
CA PHE A 22 10.18 -14.50 -37.50
C PHE A 22 10.54 -13.18 -38.21
N GLY A 23 9.95 -12.09 -37.72
CA GLY A 23 9.94 -10.81 -38.43
C GLY A 23 9.19 -10.93 -39.75
N ASP A 24 9.84 -10.57 -40.85
CA ASP A 24 9.21 -10.50 -42.18
C ASP A 24 9.32 -11.82 -42.97
N PHE A 25 9.92 -12.87 -42.40
CA PHE A 25 10.09 -14.17 -43.06
C PHE A 25 9.53 -15.31 -42.22
N ARG A 26 9.24 -16.43 -42.90
CA ARG A 26 8.60 -17.60 -42.32
C ARG A 26 9.64 -18.67 -42.03
N LEU A 27 9.62 -19.19 -40.81
CA LEU A 27 10.37 -20.37 -40.43
C LEU A 27 9.48 -21.59 -40.48
N ILE A 28 10.05 -22.73 -40.85
CA ILE A 28 9.41 -24.04 -40.61
C ILE A 28 10.03 -24.59 -39.35
N ILE A 29 9.20 -24.89 -38.36
CA ILE A 29 9.61 -25.27 -37.01
C ILE A 29 9.05 -26.66 -36.72
N ASP A 30 9.89 -27.56 -36.26
CA ASP A 30 9.47 -28.79 -35.62
C ASP A 30 9.08 -28.46 -34.19
N ARG A 31 7.78 -28.51 -33.88
CA ARG A 31 7.23 -28.13 -32.58
C ARG A 31 7.59 -29.11 -31.48
N SER A 32 7.93 -30.35 -31.81
CA SER A 32 8.31 -31.37 -30.83
C SER A 32 9.72 -31.15 -30.28
N THR A 33 10.61 -30.56 -31.09
CA THR A 33 12.02 -30.33 -30.75
C THR A 33 12.35 -28.84 -30.57
N GLY A 34 11.57 -27.94 -31.19
CA GLY A 34 11.88 -26.52 -31.29
C GLY A 34 12.96 -26.19 -32.34
N CYS A 35 13.40 -27.16 -33.14
CA CYS A 35 14.36 -26.95 -34.21
C CYS A 35 13.71 -26.27 -35.44
N PHE A 36 14.46 -25.46 -36.18
CA PHE A 36 13.98 -24.79 -37.40
C PHE A 36 14.62 -25.36 -38.67
N ASN A 37 13.91 -25.34 -39.79
CA ASN A 37 14.40 -25.84 -41.08
C ASN A 37 15.41 -24.87 -41.72
N ALA A 38 16.69 -25.12 -41.49
CA ALA A 38 17.79 -24.33 -42.00
C ALA A 38 17.96 -24.43 -43.52
N THR A 39 17.57 -25.55 -44.14
CA THR A 39 17.63 -25.71 -45.60
C THR A 39 16.73 -24.69 -46.28
N LYS A 40 15.49 -24.53 -45.78
CA LYS A 40 14.53 -23.59 -46.37
C LYS A 40 14.95 -22.15 -46.13
N LEU A 41 15.43 -21.84 -44.93
CA LEU A 41 15.95 -20.52 -44.59
C LEU A 41 17.14 -20.11 -45.47
N CYS A 42 18.13 -20.99 -45.64
CA CYS A 42 19.28 -20.73 -46.51
C CYS A 42 18.86 -20.48 -47.95
N ARG A 43 17.86 -21.22 -48.44
CA ARG A 43 17.37 -21.10 -49.81
C ARG A 43 16.71 -19.74 -50.06
N GLU A 44 15.98 -19.20 -49.08
CA GLU A 44 15.45 -17.82 -49.17
C GLU A 44 16.57 -16.79 -49.29
N GLY A 45 17.69 -17.03 -48.62
CA GLY A 45 18.91 -16.23 -48.76
C GLY A 45 19.83 -16.60 -49.94
N GLY A 46 19.38 -17.45 -50.87
CA GLY A 46 20.17 -17.84 -52.05
C GLY A 46 21.39 -18.73 -51.77
N LYS A 47 21.43 -19.41 -50.61
CA LYS A 47 22.54 -20.26 -50.17
C LYS A 47 22.10 -21.73 -50.00
N LYS A 48 23.09 -22.64 -50.02
CA LYS A 48 22.87 -24.07 -49.74
C LYS A 48 23.43 -24.42 -48.36
N ILE A 49 22.58 -25.00 -47.49
CA ILE A 49 22.97 -25.37 -46.11
C ILE A 49 24.19 -26.30 -46.06
N SER A 50 24.37 -27.17 -47.06
CA SER A 50 25.51 -28.07 -47.18
C SER A 50 26.85 -27.32 -47.13
N ASN A 51 26.92 -26.12 -47.70
CA ASN A 51 28.14 -25.32 -47.73
C ASN A 51 28.44 -24.77 -46.34
N TRP A 52 27.41 -24.38 -45.58
CA TRP A 52 27.58 -23.95 -44.19
C TRP A 52 28.06 -25.11 -43.30
N LEU A 53 27.43 -26.28 -43.44
CA LEU A 53 27.81 -27.48 -42.67
C LEU A 53 29.25 -27.96 -42.94
N GLN A 54 29.82 -27.62 -44.10
CA GLN A 54 31.20 -27.96 -44.45
C GLN A 54 32.23 -27.01 -43.83
N ASN A 55 31.83 -25.78 -43.46
CA ASN A 55 32.73 -24.76 -42.92
C ASN A 55 33.29 -25.17 -41.56
N LYS A 56 34.58 -24.87 -41.35
CA LYS A 56 35.30 -25.17 -40.11
C LYS A 56 34.63 -24.53 -38.89
N GLU A 57 34.26 -23.25 -38.99
CA GLU A 57 33.64 -22.51 -37.88
C GLU A 57 32.24 -23.03 -37.52
N SER A 58 31.41 -23.32 -38.53
CA SER A 58 30.08 -23.90 -38.31
C SER A 58 30.16 -25.26 -37.59
N LYS A 59 31.11 -26.12 -37.97
CA LYS A 59 31.35 -27.41 -37.31
C LYS A 59 31.74 -27.25 -35.84
N LYS A 60 32.63 -26.30 -35.53
CA LYS A 60 33.01 -25.99 -34.14
C LYS A 60 31.80 -25.53 -33.33
N LEU A 61 30.95 -24.71 -33.92
CA LEU A 61 29.76 -24.19 -33.24
C LEU A 61 28.72 -25.29 -32.96
N ILE A 62 28.48 -26.17 -33.94
CA ILE A 62 27.61 -27.34 -33.78
C ILE A 62 28.14 -28.25 -32.66
N ASP A 63 29.44 -28.54 -32.64
CA ASP A 63 30.06 -29.36 -31.60
C ASP A 63 29.97 -28.70 -30.20
N TYR A 64 30.20 -27.39 -30.12
CA TYR A 64 30.06 -26.64 -28.87
C TYR A 64 28.65 -26.75 -28.28
N TYR A 65 27.62 -26.49 -29.07
CA TYR A 65 26.24 -26.59 -28.58
C TYR A 65 25.79 -28.03 -28.37
N GLY A 66 26.26 -28.97 -29.18
CA GLY A 66 25.99 -30.41 -29.01
C GLY A 66 26.52 -30.96 -27.68
N LYS A 67 27.68 -30.47 -27.21
CA LYS A 67 28.26 -30.84 -25.90
C LYS A 67 27.58 -30.16 -24.71
N LYS A 68 26.95 -29.01 -24.94
CA LYS A 68 26.30 -28.19 -23.91
C LYS A 68 24.85 -28.60 -23.63
N SER A 69 24.24 -29.36 -24.53
CA SER A 69 22.90 -29.92 -24.33
C SER A 69 22.89 -30.84 -23.11
N ASP A 70 22.07 -30.49 -22.11
CA ASP A 70 21.83 -31.30 -20.92
C ASP A 70 21.16 -32.62 -21.32
N PRO A 71 21.69 -33.80 -20.91
CA PRO A 71 21.06 -35.09 -21.22
C PRO A 71 19.61 -35.21 -20.74
N PHE A 72 19.16 -34.35 -19.81
CA PHE A 72 17.81 -34.40 -19.24
C PHE A 72 16.81 -33.35 -19.77
N HIS A 73 17.25 -32.31 -20.52
CA HIS A 73 16.34 -31.25 -21.00
C HIS A 73 16.60 -30.79 -22.45
N SER A 74 15.66 -31.15 -23.34
CA SER A 74 15.40 -30.64 -24.70
C SER A 74 16.37 -31.04 -25.83
N SER A 75 16.23 -32.31 -26.21
CA SER A 75 16.19 -33.00 -27.53
C SER A 75 16.41 -32.32 -28.89
N CYS A 76 16.76 -31.04 -29.02
CA CYS A 76 17.00 -30.44 -30.34
C CYS A 76 18.42 -30.74 -30.85
N HIS A 77 18.61 -31.94 -31.37
CA HIS A 77 19.78 -32.29 -32.17
C HIS A 77 19.56 -31.91 -33.64
N MET A 78 20.64 -31.68 -34.38
CA MET A 78 20.56 -31.50 -35.83
C MET A 78 19.94 -32.75 -36.46
N ILE A 79 18.80 -32.59 -37.12
CA ILE A 79 18.04 -33.70 -37.72
C ILE A 79 17.92 -33.45 -39.22
N GLU A 80 18.25 -34.46 -40.03
CA GLU A 80 18.00 -34.43 -41.46
C GLU A 80 16.70 -35.18 -41.76
N VAL A 81 15.69 -34.45 -42.25
CA VAL A 81 14.39 -35.02 -42.61
C VAL A 81 14.38 -35.32 -44.12
N LYS A 82 14.41 -36.62 -44.46
CA LYS A 82 14.24 -37.16 -45.81
C LYS A 82 12.92 -37.94 -45.89
N LYS A 83 11.83 -37.32 -46.32
CA LYS A 83 10.55 -38.03 -46.53
C LYS A 83 10.44 -38.52 -47.98
N GLY A 84 9.99 -39.77 -48.18
CA GLY A 84 9.81 -40.43 -49.49
C GLY A 84 8.51 -40.06 -50.23
N ASN A 85 8.20 -40.75 -51.34
CA ASN A 85 7.18 -40.36 -52.34
C ASN A 85 5.69 -40.45 -51.90
N LYS A 86 5.37 -40.81 -50.65
CA LYS A 86 3.96 -41.10 -50.28
C LYS A 86 3.06 -39.86 -50.16
N ASN A 87 3.61 -38.67 -49.89
CA ASN A 87 2.90 -37.37 -49.81
C ASN A 87 3.77 -36.25 -50.43
N GLU A 88 3.94 -36.22 -51.76
CA GLU A 88 4.95 -35.37 -52.43
C GLU A 88 4.87 -33.87 -52.06
N ASN A 89 3.67 -33.31 -51.89
CA ASN A 89 3.50 -31.87 -51.66
C ASN A 89 4.00 -31.42 -50.28
N PHE A 90 3.52 -32.02 -49.19
CA PHE A 90 3.95 -31.66 -47.84
C PHE A 90 5.39 -32.08 -47.57
N ASN A 91 5.79 -33.28 -48.03
CA ASN A 91 7.15 -33.79 -47.86
C ASN A 91 8.20 -32.83 -48.46
N LYS A 92 7.91 -32.22 -49.61
CA LYS A 92 8.78 -31.23 -50.24
C LYS A 92 8.88 -29.92 -49.44
N VAL A 93 7.83 -29.54 -48.70
CA VAL A 93 7.82 -28.34 -47.85
C VAL A 93 8.64 -28.58 -46.59
N ILE A 94 8.46 -29.71 -45.90
CA ILE A 94 9.10 -29.98 -44.60
C ILE A 94 10.48 -30.61 -44.71
N SER A 95 10.85 -31.22 -45.84
CA SER A 95 12.19 -31.83 -46.02
C SER A 95 13.32 -30.81 -45.82
N GLY A 96 14.42 -31.27 -45.24
CA GLY A 96 15.61 -30.45 -45.02
C GLY A 96 16.34 -30.79 -43.74
N THR A 97 17.39 -30.01 -43.47
CA THR A 97 18.16 -30.04 -42.24
C THR A 97 17.54 -29.09 -41.23
N TYR A 98 17.20 -29.62 -40.06
CA TYR A 98 16.69 -28.87 -38.92
C TYR A 98 17.84 -28.57 -37.96
N LEU A 99 17.95 -27.32 -37.50
CA LEU A 99 18.98 -26.86 -36.58
C LEU A 99 18.37 -26.31 -35.29
N PRO A 100 19.09 -26.42 -34.16
CA PRO A 100 18.75 -25.74 -32.91
C PRO A 100 18.77 -24.22 -33.02
N LYS A 101 17.90 -23.57 -32.25
CA LYS A 101 17.69 -22.12 -32.25
C LYS A 101 18.97 -21.34 -31.96
N GLU A 102 19.88 -21.91 -31.18
CA GLU A 102 21.18 -21.35 -30.81
C GLU A 102 22.05 -21.07 -32.04
N LEU A 103 21.84 -21.78 -33.16
CA LEU A 103 22.61 -21.62 -34.39
C LEU A 103 22.03 -20.57 -35.34
N ILE A 104 20.86 -20.01 -35.05
CA ILE A 104 20.14 -19.13 -35.99
C ILE A 104 20.94 -17.88 -36.36
N LEU A 105 21.62 -17.26 -35.39
CA LEU A 105 22.42 -16.04 -35.61
C LEU A 105 23.66 -16.32 -36.46
N SER A 106 24.36 -17.42 -36.19
CA SER A 106 25.53 -17.81 -36.98
C SER A 106 25.15 -18.16 -38.42
N LEU A 107 24.01 -18.83 -38.59
CA LEU A 107 23.49 -19.14 -39.92
C LEU A 107 23.07 -17.85 -40.65
N ALA A 108 22.39 -16.95 -39.96
CA ALA A 108 21.95 -15.66 -40.50
C ALA A 108 23.12 -14.83 -41.02
N LEU A 109 24.18 -14.69 -40.22
CA LEU A 109 25.42 -14.00 -40.62
C LEU A 109 26.06 -14.62 -41.85
N TRP A 110 26.09 -15.95 -41.92
CA TRP A 110 26.66 -16.65 -43.08
C TRP A 110 25.80 -16.51 -44.34
N ILE A 111 24.48 -16.42 -44.19
CA ILE A 111 23.58 -16.19 -45.32
C ILE A 111 23.91 -14.82 -45.94
N SER A 112 23.84 -13.74 -45.16
CA SER A 112 24.26 -12.39 -45.53
C SER A 112 24.20 -11.43 -44.34
N HIS A 113 24.88 -10.28 -44.46
CA HIS A 113 24.76 -9.19 -43.47
C HIS A 113 23.32 -8.65 -43.37
N ASP A 114 22.61 -8.47 -44.49
CA ASP A 114 21.20 -8.01 -44.46
C ASP A 114 20.29 -8.97 -43.70
N PHE A 115 20.50 -10.28 -43.89
CA PHE A 115 19.73 -11.30 -43.18
C PHE A 115 20.06 -11.31 -41.68
N TYR A 116 21.33 -11.14 -41.32
CA TYR A 116 21.74 -10.97 -39.93
C TYR A 116 21.10 -9.74 -39.28
N ASP A 117 21.11 -8.59 -39.96
CA ASP A 117 20.53 -7.34 -39.44
C ASP A 117 19.02 -7.49 -39.16
N LYS A 118 18.30 -8.23 -40.00
CA LYS A 118 16.89 -8.56 -39.77
C LYS A 118 16.69 -9.38 -38.49
N VAL A 119 17.46 -10.46 -38.31
CA VAL A 119 17.39 -11.30 -37.10
C VAL A 119 17.80 -10.51 -35.87
N TYR A 120 18.86 -9.72 -35.96
CA TYR A 120 19.36 -8.89 -34.87
C TYR A 120 18.32 -7.87 -34.42
N LYS A 121 17.68 -7.14 -35.34
CA LYS A 121 16.62 -6.16 -35.03
C LYS A 121 15.43 -6.78 -34.29
N ILE A 122 15.06 -8.01 -34.64
CA ILE A 122 13.98 -8.74 -33.94
C ILE A 122 14.38 -8.99 -32.49
N ILE A 123 15.61 -9.50 -32.28
CA ILE A 123 16.13 -9.80 -30.94
C ILE A 123 16.28 -8.52 -30.11
N GLU A 124 16.86 -7.47 -30.70
CA GLU A 124 17.02 -6.16 -30.07
C GLU A 124 15.66 -5.57 -29.67
N SER A 125 14.69 -5.57 -30.59
CA SER A 125 13.33 -5.07 -30.33
C SER A 125 12.65 -5.83 -29.20
N TYR A 126 12.84 -7.15 -29.13
CA TYR A 126 12.31 -7.96 -28.04
C TYR A 126 12.85 -7.49 -26.68
N PHE A 127 14.18 -7.38 -26.54
CA PHE A 127 14.80 -6.96 -25.27
C PHE A 127 14.42 -5.52 -24.89
N VAL A 128 14.40 -4.62 -25.86
CA VAL A 128 14.00 -3.22 -25.64
C VAL A 128 12.55 -3.16 -25.16
N ASN A 129 11.63 -3.88 -25.80
CA ASN A 129 10.23 -3.90 -25.41
C ASN A 129 10.00 -4.55 -24.06
N GLU A 130 10.69 -5.66 -23.76
CA GLU A 130 10.63 -6.31 -22.45
C GLU A 130 11.11 -5.35 -21.34
N PHE A 131 12.24 -4.68 -21.56
CA PHE A 131 12.76 -3.69 -20.62
C PHE A 131 11.79 -2.52 -20.41
N ILE A 132 11.26 -1.95 -21.49
CA ILE A 132 10.30 -0.83 -21.43
C ILE A 132 9.03 -1.26 -20.67
N ALA A 133 8.51 -2.46 -20.94
CA ALA A 133 7.32 -2.97 -20.28
C ALA A 133 7.54 -3.12 -18.78
N LYS A 134 8.67 -3.73 -18.38
CA LYS A 134 9.05 -3.87 -16.98
C LYS A 134 9.22 -2.49 -16.30
N TYR A 135 9.97 -1.60 -16.93
CA TYR A 135 10.22 -0.26 -16.40
C TYR A 135 8.92 0.54 -16.18
N LYS A 136 7.97 0.46 -17.12
CA LYS A 136 6.65 1.08 -16.98
C LYS A 136 5.86 0.51 -15.81
N ASN A 137 5.88 -0.81 -15.64
CA ASN A 137 5.19 -1.47 -14.54
C ASN A 137 5.77 -1.06 -13.18
N ASP A 138 7.09 -1.13 -13.03
CA ASP A 138 7.79 -0.79 -11.79
C ASP A 138 7.55 0.69 -11.41
N ASN A 139 7.60 1.60 -12.39
CA ASN A 139 7.26 3.01 -12.15
C ASN A 139 5.80 3.23 -11.76
N SER A 140 4.87 2.48 -12.35
CA SER A 140 3.45 2.56 -11.99
C SER A 140 3.23 2.11 -10.56
N GLU A 141 3.86 1.00 -10.15
CA GLU A 141 3.80 0.50 -8.78
C GLU A 141 4.38 1.50 -7.78
N LEU A 142 5.55 2.07 -8.10
CA LEU A 142 6.20 3.08 -7.26
C LEU A 142 5.33 4.34 -7.10
N ASN A 143 4.72 4.82 -8.18
CA ASN A 143 3.82 5.98 -8.14
C ASN A 143 2.57 5.73 -7.29
N ASN A 144 2.02 4.51 -7.34
CA ASN A 144 0.88 4.12 -6.49
C ASN A 144 1.29 4.12 -5.01
N LYS A 145 2.43 3.53 -4.66
CA LYS A 145 2.98 3.56 -3.29
C LYS A 145 3.23 4.98 -2.80
N LEU A 146 3.80 5.85 -3.64
CA LEU A 146 4.00 7.27 -3.30
C LEU A 146 2.67 7.99 -3.04
N LYS A 147 1.61 7.65 -3.77
CA LYS A 147 0.28 8.23 -3.56
C LYS A 147 -0.31 7.78 -2.22
N GLU A 148 -0.19 6.51 -1.88
CA GLU A 148 -0.64 5.95 -0.60
C GLU A 148 0.08 6.63 0.58
N ILE A 149 1.41 6.71 0.53
CA ILE A 149 2.21 7.38 1.56
C ILE A 149 1.78 8.84 1.74
N ARG A 150 1.51 9.57 0.64
CA ARG A 150 1.04 10.97 0.73
C ARG A 150 -0.30 11.08 1.45
N ILE A 151 -1.23 10.17 1.20
CA ILE A 151 -2.55 10.17 1.86
C ILE A 151 -2.37 9.89 3.36
N GLU A 152 -1.55 8.91 3.72
CA GLU A 152 -1.28 8.55 5.11
C GLU A 152 -0.57 9.69 5.87
N MET A 153 0.40 10.35 5.25
CA MET A 153 1.07 11.52 5.82
C MET A 153 0.09 12.66 6.11
N GLU A 154 -0.88 12.91 5.22
CA GLU A 154 -1.87 13.97 5.42
C GLU A 154 -2.84 13.60 6.56
N HIS A 155 -3.25 12.34 6.66
CA HIS A 155 -4.05 11.87 7.78
C HIS A 155 -3.32 12.06 9.11
N LEU A 156 -2.05 11.65 9.19
CA LEU A 156 -1.22 11.83 10.39
C LEU A 156 -1.01 13.30 10.74
N ARG A 157 -0.89 14.19 9.74
CA ARG A 157 -0.81 15.64 9.96
C ARG A 157 -2.06 16.18 10.63
N LEU A 158 -3.24 15.84 10.10
CA LEU A 158 -4.54 16.26 10.66
C LEU A 158 -4.77 15.68 12.07
N GLU A 159 -4.36 14.43 12.29
CA GLU A 159 -4.45 13.80 13.61
C GLU A 159 -3.54 14.49 14.63
N LYS A 160 -2.30 14.82 14.23
CA LYS A 160 -1.38 15.59 15.07
C LYS A 160 -1.90 16.97 15.42
N GLU A 161 -2.50 17.69 14.47
CA GLU A 161 -3.12 19.00 14.71
C GLU A 161 -4.21 18.89 15.79
N LYS A 162 -5.07 17.87 15.74
CA LYS A 162 -6.06 17.60 16.79
C LYS A 162 -5.43 17.36 18.16
N TYR A 163 -4.32 16.62 18.23
CA TYR A 163 -3.63 16.37 19.49
C TYR A 163 -2.97 17.63 20.05
N GLN A 164 -2.45 18.52 19.21
CA GLN A 164 -1.89 19.80 19.64
C GLN A 164 -2.96 20.69 20.29
N ASP A 165 -4.14 20.80 19.67
CA ASP A 165 -5.27 21.53 20.24
C ASP A 165 -5.68 20.96 21.62
N LEU A 166 -5.59 19.63 21.79
CA LEU A 166 -5.87 18.98 23.08
C LEU A 166 -4.78 19.27 24.12
N GLU A 167 -3.50 19.30 23.75
CA GLU A 167 -2.40 19.57 24.68
C GLU A 167 -2.43 21.00 25.23
N GLU A 168 -2.77 22.00 24.41
CA GLU A 168 -2.92 23.39 24.88
C GLU A 168 -4.00 23.53 25.98
N ASP A 169 -5.03 22.68 25.95
CA ASP A 169 -6.15 22.69 26.91
C ASP A 169 -5.93 21.82 28.17
N ILE A 170 -4.85 21.03 28.22
CA ILE A 170 -4.53 20.15 29.37
C ILE A 170 -3.56 20.87 30.31
N VAL A 171 -4.11 21.45 31.38
CA VAL A 171 -3.30 21.91 32.53
C VAL A 171 -2.64 20.70 33.19
N PRO A 172 -1.30 20.60 33.22
CA PRO A 172 -0.62 19.46 33.84
C PRO A 172 -0.94 19.38 35.34
N LYS A 173 -1.27 18.16 35.80
CA LYS A 173 -1.58 17.91 37.22
C LYS A 173 -0.34 18.13 38.06
N THR A 174 -0.40 19.06 39.01
CA THR A 174 0.67 19.26 39.99
C THR A 174 0.94 17.98 40.78
N LEU A 175 2.20 17.58 40.96
CA LEU A 175 2.58 16.41 41.76
C LEU A 175 2.15 16.53 43.24
N ASN A 176 2.16 17.76 43.77
CA ASN A 176 1.73 18.04 45.14
C ASN A 176 0.19 18.06 45.26
N ALA A 177 -0.36 17.05 45.95
CA ALA A 177 -1.79 16.92 46.19
C ALA A 177 -2.43 18.07 46.99
N ASN A 178 -1.67 18.83 47.78
CA ASN A 178 -2.20 19.97 48.54
C ASN A 178 -2.48 21.19 47.65
N LYS A 179 -1.82 21.29 46.49
CA LYS A 179 -2.03 22.34 45.48
C LYS A 179 -3.15 21.99 44.50
N HIS A 180 -3.75 20.81 44.62
CA HIS A 180 -4.91 20.42 43.83
C HIS A 180 -6.11 21.30 44.16
N HIS A 181 -6.82 21.76 43.13
CA HIS A 181 -8.03 22.52 43.30
C HIS A 181 -9.22 21.61 43.61
N ILE A 182 -10.01 22.02 44.60
CA ILE A 182 -11.26 21.40 45.02
C ILE A 182 -12.41 22.29 44.54
N PHE A 183 -13.47 21.64 44.06
CA PHE A 183 -14.76 22.25 43.84
C PHE A 183 -15.76 21.64 44.83
N ALA A 184 -16.44 22.46 45.63
CA ALA A 184 -17.50 21.99 46.52
C ALA A 184 -18.73 22.88 46.40
N LEU A 185 -19.91 22.26 46.37
CA LEU A 185 -21.20 22.93 46.45
C LEU A 185 -21.73 22.80 47.88
N VAL A 186 -21.99 23.94 48.51
CA VAL A 186 -22.52 24.02 49.87
C VAL A 186 -23.87 24.69 49.84
N ASN A 187 -24.86 24.12 50.52
CA ASN A 187 -26.12 24.77 50.83
C ASN A 187 -25.98 25.48 52.19
N LEU A 188 -26.24 26.77 52.24
CA LEU A 188 -26.08 27.59 53.45
C LEU A 188 -27.25 27.40 54.44
N ASN A 189 -28.35 26.76 54.02
CA ASN A 189 -29.55 26.46 54.80
C ASN A 189 -30.17 27.62 55.65
N PRO A 190 -30.31 28.87 55.17
CA PRO A 190 -31.10 29.87 55.87
C PRO A 190 -32.53 30.00 55.29
N PRO A 191 -33.55 30.28 56.12
CA PRO A 191 -34.96 30.22 55.71
C PRO A 191 -35.44 31.33 54.74
N SER A 192 -34.63 32.33 54.40
CA SER A 192 -35.05 33.43 53.49
C SER A 192 -33.92 33.99 52.61
N MET A 193 -32.94 33.18 52.22
CA MET A 193 -31.85 33.65 51.35
C MET A 193 -32.17 33.39 49.87
N ALA A 194 -32.13 34.46 49.06
CA ALA A 194 -32.31 34.37 47.62
C ALA A 194 -31.29 33.44 46.93
N TYR A 195 -30.05 33.33 47.43
CA TYR A 195 -29.03 32.44 46.87
C TYR A 195 -28.50 31.45 47.92
N PRO A 196 -29.21 30.32 48.15
CA PRO A 196 -28.89 29.39 49.23
C PRO A 196 -27.63 28.54 48.94
N TYR A 197 -27.24 28.37 47.68
CA TYR A 197 -26.08 27.57 47.31
C TYR A 197 -24.82 28.42 47.09
N LEU A 198 -23.66 27.89 47.47
CA LEU A 198 -22.34 28.52 47.31
C LEU A 198 -21.34 27.51 46.74
N ALA A 199 -20.62 27.91 45.69
CA ALA A 199 -19.49 27.16 45.14
C ALA A 199 -18.16 27.58 45.79
N ILE A 200 -17.49 26.63 46.45
CA ILE A 200 -16.11 26.77 46.95
C ILE A 200 -15.15 26.27 45.86
N ARG A 201 -14.16 27.10 45.50
CA ARG A 201 -13.19 26.85 44.43
C ARG A 201 -11.79 27.24 44.90
N CYS A 202 -11.14 26.37 45.68
CA CYS A 202 -9.83 26.67 46.26
C CYS A 202 -8.91 25.45 46.26
N GLN A 203 -7.64 25.65 46.55
CA GLN A 203 -6.70 24.54 46.75
C GLN A 203 -7.08 23.72 47.98
N LYS A 204 -6.73 22.43 47.96
CA LYS A 204 -6.98 21.49 49.05
C LYS A 204 -6.44 21.98 50.40
N LEU A 205 -5.25 22.59 50.40
CA LEU A 205 -4.66 23.19 51.61
C LEU A 205 -5.57 24.23 52.28
N ASN A 206 -6.34 24.98 51.48
CA ASN A 206 -7.19 26.08 51.95
C ASN A 206 -8.65 25.67 52.19
N TYR A 207 -9.03 24.46 51.79
CA TYR A 207 -10.42 24.01 51.80
C TYR A 207 -11.02 24.01 53.21
N GLN A 208 -10.33 23.41 54.16
CA GLN A 208 -10.81 23.33 55.55
C GLN A 208 -10.92 24.71 56.20
N ASN A 209 -9.94 25.59 55.98
CA ASN A 209 -9.98 26.96 56.49
C ASN A 209 -11.18 27.75 55.89
N SER A 210 -11.44 27.58 54.59
CA SER A 210 -12.59 28.21 53.94
C SER A 210 -13.92 27.68 54.48
N LEU A 211 -14.04 26.37 54.66
CA LEU A 211 -15.23 25.72 55.20
C LEU A 211 -15.48 26.16 56.66
N ASN A 212 -14.46 26.19 57.51
CA ASN A 212 -14.58 26.61 58.91
C ASN A 212 -15.04 28.08 59.02
N ARG A 213 -14.50 28.97 58.18
CA ARG A 213 -14.95 30.36 58.10
C ARG A 213 -16.40 30.50 57.65
N LEU A 214 -16.86 29.60 56.78
CA LEU A 214 -18.28 29.56 56.37
C LEU A 214 -19.17 29.02 57.50
N LYS A 215 -18.74 27.96 58.21
CA LYS A 215 -19.48 27.38 59.35
C LYS A 215 -19.69 28.40 60.48
N GLN A 216 -18.71 29.26 60.73
CA GLN A 216 -18.86 30.36 61.70
C GLN A 216 -19.98 31.34 61.33
N LYS A 217 -20.19 31.58 60.03
CA LYS A 217 -21.24 32.50 59.53
C LYS A 217 -22.58 31.81 59.31
N HIS A 218 -22.56 30.51 58.99
CA HIS A 218 -23.72 29.69 58.66
C HIS A 218 -23.60 28.35 59.39
N PRO A 219 -24.02 28.27 60.68
CA PRO A 219 -23.86 27.07 61.49
C PRO A 219 -24.56 25.83 60.94
N ASN A 220 -25.68 26.02 60.23
CA ASN A 220 -26.51 24.95 59.68
C ASN A 220 -26.14 24.53 58.24
N LEU A 221 -24.97 24.95 57.74
CA LEU A 221 -24.57 24.64 56.35
C LEU A 221 -24.44 23.14 56.10
N GLU A 222 -24.72 22.75 54.86
CA GLU A 222 -24.66 21.36 54.40
C GLU A 222 -23.84 21.26 53.11
N ILE A 223 -22.90 20.32 53.05
CA ILE A 223 -22.11 20.06 51.84
C ILE A 223 -22.92 19.13 50.93
N LYS A 224 -23.36 19.64 49.79
CA LYS A 224 -24.20 18.90 48.84
C LYS A 224 -23.41 18.13 47.79
N PHE A 225 -22.23 18.64 47.42
CA PHE A 225 -21.36 17.99 46.46
C PHE A 225 -19.90 18.38 46.71
N GLU A 226 -18.98 17.42 46.61
CA GLU A 226 -17.54 17.69 46.69
C GLU A 226 -16.80 16.91 45.60
N LEU A 227 -16.03 17.63 44.79
CA LEU A 227 -15.12 17.10 43.79
C LEU A 227 -13.69 17.33 44.28
N LYS A 228 -13.05 16.26 44.77
CA LYS A 228 -11.73 16.29 45.44
C LYS A 228 -10.57 16.69 44.54
N TYR A 229 -10.76 16.65 43.22
CA TYR A 229 -9.79 17.09 42.24
C TYR A 229 -10.51 17.57 40.97
N ASP A 230 -10.33 18.83 40.63
CA ASP A 230 -10.60 19.35 39.30
C ASP A 230 -9.39 20.17 38.82
N PRO A 231 -8.76 19.82 37.67
CA PRO A 231 -7.58 20.52 37.16
C PRO A 231 -7.85 22.00 36.86
N ASN A 232 -9.11 22.40 36.69
CA ASN A 232 -9.50 23.78 36.41
C ASN A 232 -10.86 24.10 37.06
N SER A 233 -10.92 24.08 38.40
CA SER A 233 -12.18 24.29 39.14
C SER A 233 -12.82 25.67 38.91
N ILE A 234 -12.04 26.63 38.41
CA ILE A 234 -12.50 27.94 37.98
C ILE A 234 -13.27 27.81 36.66
N ASN A 235 -12.72 27.13 35.66
CA ASN A 235 -13.38 26.88 34.38
C ASN A 235 -14.62 25.97 34.56
N LEU A 236 -14.56 24.95 35.44
CA LEU A 236 -15.75 24.13 35.75
C LEU A 236 -16.95 24.99 36.16
N PHE A 237 -16.74 25.99 37.00
CA PHE A 237 -17.83 26.87 37.43
C PHE A 237 -18.34 27.80 36.32
N ASN A 238 -17.45 28.31 35.46
CA ASN A 238 -17.86 29.10 34.30
C ASN A 238 -18.70 28.25 33.32
N ARG A 239 -18.29 27.01 33.07
CA ARG A 239 -19.05 26.07 32.23
C ARG A 239 -20.42 25.74 32.82
N ILE A 240 -20.51 25.59 34.14
CA ILE A 240 -21.80 25.42 34.83
C ILE A 240 -22.72 26.63 34.55
N LYS A 241 -22.18 27.86 34.59
CA LYS A 241 -22.94 29.08 34.27
C LYS A 241 -23.35 29.16 32.80
N GLU A 242 -22.49 28.74 31.89
CA GLU A 242 -22.75 28.79 30.44
C GLU A 242 -23.74 27.72 29.98
N GLN A 243 -23.69 26.52 30.56
CA GLN A 243 -24.45 25.37 30.10
C GLN A 243 -25.81 25.22 30.79
N LEU A 244 -25.97 25.70 32.03
CA LEU A 244 -27.22 25.59 32.77
C LEU A 244 -28.00 26.89 32.69
N LYS A 245 -29.15 26.84 32.02
CA LYS A 245 -30.03 28.00 31.84
C LYS A 245 -30.95 28.26 33.04
N ASN A 246 -31.19 27.25 33.88
CA ASN A 246 -32.16 27.30 34.98
C ASN A 246 -31.52 27.69 36.33
N ILE A 247 -30.34 28.33 36.28
CA ILE A 247 -29.63 28.84 37.45
C ILE A 247 -29.36 30.32 37.29
N ASN A 248 -29.50 31.08 38.37
CA ASN A 248 -29.01 32.45 38.44
C ASN A 248 -27.81 32.49 39.37
N THR A 249 -26.77 33.25 39.02
CA THR A 249 -25.54 33.30 39.82
C THR A 249 -25.18 34.71 40.23
N LEU A 250 -24.81 34.88 41.50
CA LEU A 250 -24.27 36.12 42.04
C LEU A 250 -22.89 35.81 42.64
N TYR A 251 -21.83 36.22 41.94
CA TYR A 251 -20.45 35.82 42.22
C TYR A 251 -20.30 34.28 42.27
N ASN A 252 -20.12 33.73 43.48
CA ASN A 252 -19.98 32.29 43.76
C ASN A 252 -21.28 31.66 44.26
N ARG A 253 -22.35 32.44 44.41
CA ARG A 253 -23.64 31.96 44.92
C ARG A 253 -24.59 31.63 43.77
N ILE A 254 -25.50 30.69 44.03
CA ILE A 254 -26.39 30.11 43.02
C ILE A 254 -27.81 30.07 43.57
N HIS A 255 -28.76 30.47 42.74
CA HIS A 255 -30.19 30.32 42.93
C HIS A 255 -30.72 29.40 41.82
N LEU A 256 -31.55 28.43 42.18
CA LEU A 256 -32.22 27.53 41.24
C LEU A 256 -33.64 28.06 41.01
N PHE A 257 -34.08 28.13 39.76
CA PHE A 257 -35.42 28.60 39.40
C PHE A 257 -36.11 27.61 38.44
N ASP A 258 -37.35 27.91 38.01
CA ASP A 258 -38.14 27.05 37.10
C ASP A 258 -38.30 25.59 37.57
N ASN A 259 -38.59 25.39 38.87
CA ASN A 259 -38.73 24.07 39.50
C ASN A 259 -37.51 23.15 39.34
N TYR A 260 -36.32 23.72 39.10
CA TYR A 260 -35.09 22.96 38.97
C TYR A 260 -34.63 22.42 40.32
N SER A 261 -34.69 21.09 40.48
CA SER A 261 -34.44 20.43 41.76
C SER A 261 -32.94 20.36 42.10
N GLU A 262 -32.63 20.32 43.40
CA GLU A 262 -31.26 20.17 43.91
C GLU A 262 -30.58 18.90 43.34
N GLU A 263 -31.31 17.80 43.23
CA GLU A 263 -30.80 16.54 42.71
C GLU A 263 -30.44 16.62 41.22
N LEU A 264 -31.31 17.23 40.40
CA LEU A 264 -31.04 17.44 38.98
C LEU A 264 -29.82 18.34 38.80
N PHE A 265 -29.72 19.40 39.60
CA PHE A 265 -28.58 20.32 39.58
C PHE A 265 -27.25 19.61 39.89
N ILE A 266 -27.20 18.78 40.94
CA ILE A 266 -26.00 18.03 41.30
C ILE A 266 -25.64 17.02 40.20
N ASN A 267 -26.63 16.35 39.60
CA ASN A 267 -26.39 15.41 38.50
C ASN A 267 -25.85 16.10 37.25
N ASP A 268 -26.35 17.28 36.94
CA ASP A 268 -25.84 18.11 35.85
C ASP A 268 -24.41 18.58 36.11
N ILE A 269 -24.08 19.04 37.32
CA ILE A 269 -22.70 19.36 37.70
C ILE A 269 -21.78 18.15 37.49
N LYS A 270 -22.19 16.96 37.94
CA LYS A 270 -21.42 15.72 37.75
C LYS A 270 -21.21 15.41 36.27
N ARG A 271 -22.22 15.60 35.42
CA ARG A 271 -22.15 15.40 33.97
C ARG A 271 -21.19 16.41 33.32
N ILE A 272 -21.28 17.69 33.68
CA ILE A 272 -20.41 18.74 33.16
C ILE A 272 -18.95 18.48 33.57
N ALA A 273 -18.70 18.06 34.81
CA ALA A 273 -17.37 17.68 35.28
C ALA A 273 -16.81 16.46 34.51
N LYS A 274 -17.64 15.43 34.27
CA LYS A 274 -17.25 14.21 33.54
C LYS A 274 -17.11 14.39 32.02
N SER A 275 -17.79 15.35 31.41
CA SER A 275 -17.71 15.59 29.96
C SER A 275 -16.30 15.97 29.46
N LYS A 276 -15.39 16.36 30.38
CA LYS A 276 -13.95 16.51 30.09
C LYS A 276 -13.21 15.16 30.01
N ILE A 277 -13.73 14.13 30.67
CA ILE A 277 -13.14 12.77 30.72
C ILE A 277 -13.66 11.92 29.56
N ALA A 278 -14.83 12.21 29.01
CA ALA A 278 -15.47 11.39 27.97
C ALA A 278 -15.21 11.82 26.51
N ARG A 279 -14.46 12.93 26.30
CA ARG A 279 -13.87 13.27 24.99
C ARG A 279 -12.39 12.83 24.92
N GLN A 280 -12.09 11.72 25.60
CA GLN A 280 -10.80 11.01 25.59
C GLN A 280 -10.86 9.85 24.61
#